data_AF-A0A197K8D3-F1
#
_entry.id   AF-A0A197K8D3-F1
#
_cell.length_a   1.000
_cell.length_b   1.000
_cell.length_c   1.000
_cell.angle_alpha   90.00
_cell.angle_beta   90.00
_cell.angle_gamma   90.00
#
_symmetry.space_group_name_H-M   'P 1'
#
loop_
_entity.id
_entity.type
_entity.pdbx_description
1 polymer ?
#
loop_
_entity_poly.entity_id
_entity_poly.type
_entity_poly.pdbx_seq_one_letter_code
_entity_poly.pdbx_strand_id
1 'polypeptide(L)'
;MGQNSCKVNGQAGICIHTSECSGGGGSYQSGYCPFDGPDVKCCTYGSCTISDSNKRAGQCVPSGTCNCSLFKGRCPGGTDIQCCVTSGIYCNL
;
A
#
# COMPACT_ATOMS: atom_id res chain seq x y z
N MET A 1 -5.31 -11.07 14.17
CA MET A 1 -4.48 -11.62 13.06
C MET A 1 -3.57 -10.49 12.60
N GLY A 2 -2.34 -10.84 12.21
CA GLY A 2 -1.12 -10.02 12.29
C GLY A 2 -1.23 -8.56 11.85
N GLN A 3 -0.42 -7.71 12.49
CA GLN A 3 -0.16 -6.34 12.06
C GLN A 3 0.61 -6.39 10.73
N ASN A 4 -0.09 -6.76 9.66
CA ASN A 4 0.43 -6.87 8.29
C ASN A 4 0.70 -5.51 7.66
N SER A 5 0.63 -4.40 8.41
CA SER A 5 0.92 -3.06 7.93
C SER A 5 2.26 -2.57 8.48
N CYS A 6 3.07 -1.96 7.62
CA CYS A 6 4.35 -1.36 7.97
C CYS A 6 4.42 0.06 7.40
N LYS A 7 5.39 0.86 7.85
CA LYS A 7 5.57 2.24 7.37
C LYS A 7 7.04 2.55 7.15
N VAL A 8 7.39 2.87 5.90
CA VAL A 8 8.77 3.20 5.48
C VAL A 8 8.81 4.67 5.09
N ASN A 9 9.59 5.49 5.78
CA ASN A 9 9.76 6.92 5.46
C ASN A 9 8.44 7.70 5.24
N GLY A 10 7.42 7.41 6.06
CA GLY A 10 6.11 8.05 5.92
C GLY A 10 5.15 7.34 4.97
N GLN A 11 5.63 6.39 4.17
CA GLN A 11 4.88 5.61 3.20
C GLN A 11 4.30 4.35 3.85
N ALA A 12 2.99 4.16 3.73
CA ALA A 12 2.33 2.95 4.20
C ALA A 12 2.68 1.77 3.29
N GLY A 13 2.89 0.61 3.90
CA GLY A 13 3.17 -0.63 3.23
C GLY A 13 2.58 -1.80 4.00
N ILE A 14 2.87 -3.00 3.53
CA ILE A 14 2.43 -4.24 4.16
C ILE A 14 3.57 -5.24 4.32
N CYS A 15 3.53 -6.02 5.39
CA CYS A 15 4.45 -7.13 5.60
C CYS A 15 3.96 -8.33 4.80
N ILE A 16 4.62 -8.60 3.67
CA ILE A 16 4.38 -9.76 2.79
C ILE A 16 5.70 -10.32 2.25
N HIS A 17 5.64 -11.49 1.62
CA HIS A 17 6.82 -12.08 0.98
C HIS A 17 7.36 -11.18 -0.14
N THR A 18 8.70 -11.12 -0.25
CA THR A 18 9.36 -10.34 -1.31
C THR A 18 8.95 -10.75 -2.72
N SER A 19 8.65 -12.03 -2.93
CA SER A 19 8.14 -12.58 -4.19
C SER A 19 6.76 -12.03 -4.54
N GLU A 20 5.83 -12.00 -3.59
CA GLU A 20 4.50 -11.41 -3.77
C GLU A 20 4.58 -9.90 -3.98
N CYS A 21 5.44 -9.22 -3.21
CA CYS A 21 5.67 -7.79 -3.36
C CYS A 21 6.16 -7.44 -4.76
N SER A 22 7.20 -8.13 -5.25
CA SER A 22 7.78 -7.90 -6.56
C SER A 22 6.83 -8.33 -7.69
N GLY A 23 6.09 -9.42 -7.50
CA GLY A 23 5.06 -9.90 -8.43
C GLY A 23 3.91 -8.91 -8.58
N GLY A 24 3.57 -8.19 -7.52
CA GLY A 24 2.61 -7.09 -7.53
C GLY A 24 3.20 -5.73 -7.90
N GLY A 25 4.45 -5.65 -8.39
CA GLY A 25 5.09 -4.39 -8.79
C GLY A 25 5.46 -3.44 -7.65
N GLY A 26 5.48 -3.94 -6.42
CA GLY A 26 5.90 -3.21 -5.23
C GLY A 26 7.41 -3.21 -5.01
N SER A 27 7.85 -2.41 -4.05
CA SER A 27 9.23 -2.33 -3.56
C SER A 27 9.27 -2.77 -2.10
N TYR A 28 10.25 -3.56 -1.70
CA TYR A 28 10.35 -4.04 -0.32
C TYR A 28 11.52 -3.41 0.45
N GLN A 29 11.33 -3.18 1.74
CA GLN A 29 12.36 -2.72 2.68
C GLN A 29 12.49 -3.66 3.88
N SER A 30 13.74 -3.98 4.21
CA SER A 30 14.09 -4.86 5.34
C SER A 30 14.04 -4.10 6.66
N GLY A 31 13.74 -4.79 7.77
CA GLY A 31 13.79 -4.22 9.13
C GLY A 31 12.52 -3.50 9.59
N TYR A 32 11.49 -3.43 8.75
CA TYR A 32 10.20 -2.82 9.07
C TYR A 32 9.10 -3.85 9.43
N CYS A 33 9.39 -5.15 9.27
CA CYS A 33 8.51 -6.26 9.62
C CYS A 33 9.23 -7.13 10.68
N PRO A 34 9.03 -6.85 11.98
CA PRO A 34 9.81 -7.49 13.04
C PRO A 34 9.40 -8.93 13.37
N PHE A 35 8.28 -9.44 12.85
CA PHE A 35 7.68 -10.71 13.31
C PHE A 35 7.47 -11.79 12.25
N ASP A 36 7.65 -11.50 10.95
CA ASP A 36 7.10 -12.36 9.89
C ASP A 36 8.14 -13.25 9.17
N GLY A 37 9.43 -13.19 9.55
CA GLY A 37 10.49 -14.05 9.02
C GLY A 37 11.41 -13.38 7.99
N PRO A 38 12.47 -14.06 7.52
CA PRO A 38 13.53 -13.46 6.70
C PRO A 38 13.05 -13.03 5.29
N ASP A 39 12.05 -13.71 4.75
CA ASP A 39 11.50 -13.44 3.41
C ASP A 39 10.32 -12.47 3.42
N VAL A 40 9.80 -12.13 4.60
CA VAL A 40 8.75 -11.14 4.76
C VAL A 40 9.36 -9.78 5.02
N LYS A 41 9.06 -8.85 4.13
CA LYS A 41 9.59 -7.49 4.17
C LYS A 41 8.46 -6.49 4.01
N CYS A 42 8.75 -5.25 4.37
CA CYS A 42 7.77 -4.20 4.22
C CYS A 42 7.66 -3.81 2.75
N CYS A 43 6.60 -4.27 2.11
CA CYS A 43 6.27 -3.96 0.74
C CYS A 43 5.50 -2.65 0.64
N THR A 44 6.03 -1.69 -0.11
CA THR A 44 5.41 -0.43 -0.47
C THR A 44 5.19 -0.38 -1.98
N TYR A 45 4.01 0.07 -2.42
CA TYR A 45 3.67 0.10 -3.86
C TYR A 45 3.74 1.50 -4.47
N GLY A 46 4.37 2.46 -3.78
CA GLY A 46 4.34 3.86 -4.20
C GLY A 46 3.19 4.65 -3.58
N SER A 47 3.19 5.94 -3.92
CA SER A 47 2.02 6.79 -3.77
C SER A 47 1.32 6.93 -5.12
N CYS A 48 0.07 7.30 -5.08
CA CYS A 48 -0.75 7.55 -6.25
C CYS A 48 -1.43 8.90 -6.09
N THR A 49 -1.71 9.57 -7.20
CA THR A 49 -2.48 10.81 -7.21
C THR A 49 -3.63 10.63 -8.16
N ILE A 50 -4.82 11.02 -7.70
CA ILE A 50 -6.03 10.89 -8.49
C ILE A 50 -6.35 12.25 -9.06
N SER A 51 -6.39 12.31 -10.39
CA SER A 51 -6.68 13.52 -11.17
C SER A 51 -8.17 13.89 -11.14
N ASP A 52 -8.79 13.85 -9.96
CA ASP A 52 -10.12 14.45 -9.72
C ASP A 52 -9.97 15.97 -9.50
N SER A 53 -11.10 16.67 -9.35
CA SER A 53 -11.17 18.11 -9.05
C SER A 53 -10.33 18.53 -7.84
N ASN A 54 -10.04 17.60 -6.92
CA ASN A 54 -9.29 17.84 -5.68
C ASN A 54 -7.84 17.29 -5.69
N LYS A 55 -7.36 16.74 -6.82
CA LYS A 55 -6.00 16.14 -6.95
C LYS A 55 -5.56 15.35 -5.72
N ARG A 56 -6.40 14.41 -5.29
CA ARG A 56 -6.21 13.72 -4.01
C ARG A 56 -5.02 12.77 -4.08
N ALA A 57 -4.12 12.90 -3.12
CA ALA A 57 -3.01 11.97 -2.95
C ALA A 57 -3.46 10.76 -2.13
N GLY A 58 -2.95 9.59 -2.51
CA GLY A 58 -3.20 8.31 -1.87
C GLY A 58 -1.93 7.46 -1.84
N GLN A 59 -2.08 6.27 -1.26
CA GLN A 59 -1.04 5.26 -1.16
C GLN A 59 -1.49 4.03 -1.93
N CYS A 60 -0.57 3.42 -2.68
CA CYS A 60 -0.86 2.17 -3.35
C CYS A 60 -0.80 1.04 -2.34
N VAL A 61 -1.91 0.34 -2.18
CA VAL A 61 -2.06 -0.77 -1.24
C VAL A 61 -2.97 -1.84 -1.85
N PRO A 62 -2.92 -3.10 -1.40
CA PRO A 62 -3.89 -4.08 -1.84
C PRO A 62 -5.33 -3.65 -1.53
N SER A 63 -6.26 -4.03 -2.40
CA SER A 63 -7.68 -3.70 -2.24
C SER A 63 -8.29 -4.12 -0.89
N GLY A 64 -7.74 -5.15 -0.23
CA GLY A 64 -8.21 -5.61 1.08
C GLY A 64 -7.71 -4.82 2.30
N THR A 65 -6.74 -3.91 2.13
CA THR A 65 -6.10 -3.21 3.27
C THR A 65 -6.44 -1.72 3.36
N CYS A 66 -7.12 -1.18 2.35
CA CYS A 66 -7.62 0.18 2.40
C CYS A 66 -9.00 0.24 3.05
N ASN A 67 -9.12 0.99 4.15
CA ASN A 67 -10.40 1.24 4.82
C ASN A 67 -11.20 2.41 4.23
N CYS A 68 -10.79 2.93 3.06
CA CYS A 68 -11.28 4.17 2.49
C CYS A 68 -11.59 4.04 0.98
N SER A 69 -11.43 5.13 0.22
CA SER A 69 -11.68 5.14 -1.22
C SER A 69 -10.54 4.49 -1.98
N LEU A 70 -10.88 3.39 -2.67
CA LEU A 70 -9.99 2.65 -3.55
C LEU A 70 -10.22 3.01 -5.02
N PHE A 71 -9.13 3.25 -5.75
CA PHE A 71 -9.17 3.57 -7.17
C PHE A 71 -8.27 2.64 -7.96
N LYS A 72 -8.87 1.90 -8.90
CA LYS A 72 -8.19 0.95 -9.79
C LYS A 72 -7.40 1.68 -10.88
N GLY A 73 -6.32 1.07 -11.36
CA GLY A 73 -5.53 1.57 -12.50
C GLY A 73 -4.72 2.84 -12.22
N ARG A 74 -4.53 3.18 -10.94
CA ARG A 74 -3.73 4.34 -10.50
C ARG A 74 -2.38 3.95 -9.89
N CYS A 75 -2.13 2.65 -9.71
CA CYS A 75 -0.93 2.10 -9.11
C CYS A 75 -0.21 1.14 -10.08
N PRO A 76 1.12 1.13 -10.09
CA PRO A 76 1.89 0.08 -10.75
C PRO A 76 1.70 -1.23 -9.98
N GLY A 77 1.25 -2.31 -10.65
CA GLY A 77 1.01 -3.59 -9.98
C GLY A 77 -0.24 -4.38 -10.35
N GLY A 78 -1.06 -3.88 -11.29
CA GLY A 78 -2.26 -4.58 -11.75
C GLY A 78 -3.52 -4.25 -10.95
N THR A 79 -4.51 -5.14 -10.97
CA THR A 79 -5.85 -4.89 -10.41
C THR A 79 -5.94 -5.04 -8.90
N ASP A 80 -5.01 -5.79 -8.32
CA ASP A 80 -4.98 -6.15 -6.91
C ASP A 80 -4.41 -5.01 -6.04
N ILE A 81 -3.52 -4.20 -6.62
CA ILE A 81 -2.97 -2.99 -6.01
C ILE A 81 -3.77 -1.78 -6.46
N GLN A 82 -4.40 -1.11 -5.51
CA GLN A 82 -5.31 -0.01 -5.76
C GLN A 82 -4.86 1.23 -4.99
N CYS A 83 -5.20 2.38 -5.56
CA CYS A 83 -4.87 3.65 -4.94
C CYS A 83 -5.84 3.91 -3.79
N CYS A 84 -5.34 3.80 -2.56
CA CYS A 84 -6.06 4.12 -1.35
C CYS A 84 -5.86 5.59 -0.99
N VAL A 85 -6.92 6.37 -1.18
CA VAL A 85 -6.90 7.79 -0.80
C VAL A 85 -7.40 7.93 0.61
N THR A 86 -6.47 8.31 1.50
CA THR A 86 -6.78 8.63 2.90
C THR A 86 -7.12 10.11 3.12
N SER A 87 -6.84 10.96 2.12
CA SER A 87 -7.16 12.39 2.15
C SER A 87 -8.49 12.66 1.46
N GLY A 88 -9.57 12.64 2.24
CA GLY A 88 -10.93 12.94 1.82
C GLY A 88 -11.94 12.67 2.94
N ILE A 89 -13.15 13.22 2.82
CA ILE A 89 -14.26 13.15 3.82
C ILE A 89 -14.68 11.69 4.17
N TYR A 90 -14.18 10.69 3.43
CA TYR A 90 -14.57 9.28 3.53
C TYR A 90 -13.66 8.42 4.43
N CYS A 91 -12.60 8.98 5.01
CA CYS A 91 -11.82 8.29 6.05
C CYS A 91 -12.10 8.92 7.40
N ASN A 92 -13.17 8.47 8.07
CA ASN A 92 -13.32 8.75 9.50
C ASN A 92 -12.37 7.81 10.26
N LEU A 93 -11.34 8.40 10.87
CA LEU A 93 -10.72 7.85 12.08
C LEU A 93 -11.39 8.53 13.28
#